data_AF-A0A8I6RR14-F1
#
_entry.id   AF-A0A8I6RR14-F1
#
_cell.length_a   1.000
_cell.length_b   1.000
_cell.length_c   1.000
_cell.angle_alpha   90.00
_cell.angle_beta   90.00
_cell.angle_gamma   90.00
#
_symmetry.space_group_name_H-M   'P 1'
#
loop_
_entity.id
_entity.type
_entity.pdbx_description
1 polymer ?
#
loop_
_entity_poly.entity_id
_entity_poly.type
_entity_poly.pdbx_seq_one_letter_code
_entity_poly.pdbx_strand_id
1 'polypeptide(L)'
;MAECEEDLKSLLLSVKVDLKLNTKTTHGNRPHHSLQIEGEVVEVVTEFTFLGSQITADCYSSHEIKRRLLLGRKTMPNLNSMIKSIDISLPIKVRMVKAMVFPVVSDYKDGRAPKNRII
;
A
#
# COMPACT_ATOMS: atom_id res chain seq x y z
N MET A 1 -20.46 6.46 -1.29
CA MET A 1 -20.88 5.86 -0.01
C MET A 1 -20.90 6.99 0.99
N ALA A 2 -22.08 7.36 1.50
CA ALA A 2 -22.21 8.40 2.50
C ALA A 2 -22.12 7.72 3.87
N GLU A 3 -20.89 7.45 4.31
CA GLU A 3 -20.64 7.24 5.74
C GLU A 3 -20.74 8.63 6.39
N CYS A 4 -21.64 8.77 7.37
CA CYS A 4 -21.92 10.05 7.99
C CYS A 4 -20.69 10.55 8.75
N GLU A 5 -20.45 11.86 8.73
CA GLU A 5 -19.35 12.50 9.46
C GLU A 5 -19.33 12.12 10.96
N GLU A 6 -20.51 11.90 11.54
CA GLU A 6 -20.68 11.47 12.92
C GLU A 6 -20.23 10.02 13.17
N ASP A 7 -20.42 9.11 12.22
CA ASP A 7 -19.92 7.73 12.31
C ASP A 7 -18.39 7.73 12.32
N LEU A 8 -17.77 8.55 11.46
CA LEU A 8 -16.32 8.72 11.41
C LEU A 8 -15.76 9.32 12.71
N LYS A 9 -16.43 10.32 13.29
CA LYS A 9 -16.04 10.89 14.59
C LYS A 9 -16.12 9.84 15.70
N SER A 10 -17.18 9.04 15.75
CA SER A 10 -17.33 7.97 16.76
C SER A 10 -16.26 6.88 16.64
N LEU A 11 -15.90 6.50 15.41
CA LEU A 11 -14.81 5.58 15.11
C LEU A 11 -13.45 6.14 15.55
N LEU A 12 -13.17 7.40 15.22
CA LEU A 12 -11.91 8.04 15.63
C LEU A 12 -11.78 8.17 17.15
N LEU A 13 -12.87 8.48 17.84
CA LEU A 13 -12.91 8.52 19.32
C LEU A 13 -12.64 7.15 19.93
N SER A 14 -13.32 6.10 19.47
CA SER A 14 -13.13 4.73 19.98
C SER A 14 -11.71 4.21 19.75
N VAL A 15 -11.12 4.48 18.58
CA VAL A 15 -9.72 4.11 18.29
C VAL A 15 -8.75 4.91 19.15
N LYS A 16 -9.03 6.18 19.47
CA LYS A 16 -8.15 7.03 20.30
C LYS A 16 -8.17 6.64 21.79
N VAL A 17 -9.31 6.17 22.30
CA VAL A 17 -9.42 5.66 23.68
C VAL A 17 -8.53 4.43 23.89
N ASP A 18 -8.46 3.55 22.88
CA ASP A 18 -7.65 2.32 22.94
C ASP A 18 -6.21 2.49 22.42
N LEU A 19 -5.94 3.48 21.55
CA LEU A 19 -4.65 3.70 20.91
C LEU A 19 -4.22 5.17 20.97
N LYS A 20 -3.01 5.42 21.47
CA LYS A 20 -2.37 6.75 21.45
C LYS A 20 -1.98 7.13 20.01
N LEU A 21 -2.93 7.64 19.23
CA LEU A 21 -2.71 8.09 17.86
C LEU A 21 -1.78 9.31 17.83
N ASN A 22 -0.68 9.23 17.06
CA ASN A 22 0.20 10.36 16.81
C ASN A 22 -0.28 11.11 15.56
N THR A 23 -1.03 12.18 15.76
CA THR A 23 -1.60 13.01 14.68
C THR A 23 -0.55 13.83 13.93
N LYS A 24 0.71 13.88 14.40
CA LYS A 24 1.79 14.67 13.80
C LYS A 24 2.50 14.00 12.61
N THR A 25 2.30 12.70 12.39
CA THR A 25 3.08 11.91 11.41
C THR A 25 2.35 11.61 10.11
N THR A 26 1.10 12.03 9.97
CA THR A 26 0.31 11.77 8.75
C THR A 26 0.65 12.81 7.69
N HIS A 27 1.65 12.53 6.87
CA HIS A 27 2.02 13.37 5.74
C HIS A 27 1.07 13.13 4.56
N GLY A 28 -0.02 13.89 4.53
CA GLY A 28 -0.90 14.01 3.38
C GLY A 28 -0.33 14.96 2.32
N ASN A 29 -0.54 14.67 1.04
CA ASN A 29 0.01 15.51 -0.04
C ASN A 29 -0.68 16.88 -0.17
N ARG A 30 -1.84 17.08 0.48
CA ARG A 30 -2.50 18.39 0.61
C ARG A 30 -3.65 18.36 1.65
N PRO A 31 -3.72 19.32 2.59
CA PRO A 31 -4.91 19.50 3.43
C PRO A 31 -6.06 20.04 2.56
N HIS A 32 -7.21 19.38 2.56
CA HIS A 32 -8.40 19.81 1.83
C HIS A 32 -9.39 20.55 2.74
N HIS A 33 -9.56 20.07 3.97
CA HIS A 33 -10.34 20.71 5.03
C HIS A 33 -9.85 20.22 6.40
N SER A 34 -10.23 20.91 7.46
CA SER A 34 -9.86 20.58 8.85
C SER A 34 -11.12 20.21 9.65
N LEU A 35 -11.11 19.06 10.31
CA LEU A 35 -12.12 18.64 11.28
C LEU A 35 -11.61 18.89 12.70
N GLN A 36 -12.46 19.43 13.57
CA GLN A 36 -12.16 19.51 15.00
C GLN A 36 -12.74 18.31 15.71
N ILE A 37 -11.88 17.52 16.36
CA ILE A 37 -12.26 16.38 17.20
C ILE A 37 -11.61 16.59 18.57
N GLU A 38 -12.41 16.78 19.62
CA GLU A 38 -11.95 17.03 21.01
C GLU A 38 -10.90 18.14 21.18
N GLY A 39 -10.96 19.19 20.34
CA GLY A 39 -10.02 20.31 20.38
C GLY A 39 -8.70 20.08 19.61
N GLU A 40 -8.50 18.89 19.03
CA GLU A 40 -7.44 18.64 18.05
C GLU A 40 -7.95 18.84 16.63
N VAL A 41 -7.10 19.44 15.78
CA VAL A 41 -7.39 19.65 14.37
C VAL A 41 -6.91 18.42 13.59
N VAL A 42 -7.85 17.67 13.03
CA VAL A 42 -7.58 16.57 12.11
C VAL A 42 -7.72 17.11 10.69
N GLU A 43 -6.60 17.18 9.97
CA GLU A 43 -6.63 17.54 8.56
C GLU A 43 -7.15 16.38 7.73
N VAL A 44 -8.18 16.66 6.93
CA VAL A 44 -8.67 15.72 5.94
C VAL A 44 -7.90 15.92 4.65
N VAL A 45 -7.33 14.81 4.19
CA VAL A 45 -6.43 14.75 3.06
C VAL A 45 -7.11 14.00 1.93
N THR A 46 -7.00 14.49 0.71
CA THR A 46 -7.58 13.84 -0.48
C THR A 46 -6.82 12.59 -0.90
N GLU A 47 -5.52 12.53 -0.58
CA GLU A 47 -4.63 11.41 -0.89
C GLU A 47 -3.62 11.19 0.22
N PHE A 48 -3.52 9.98 0.75
CA PHE A 48 -2.49 9.60 1.73
C PHE A 48 -1.80 8.30 1.33
N THR A 49 -0.54 8.14 1.70
CA THR A 49 0.19 6.88 1.45
C THR A 49 0.31 6.10 2.75
N PHE A 50 -0.25 4.89 2.77
CA PHE A 50 -0.17 3.98 3.90
C PHE A 50 0.39 2.63 3.45
N LEU A 51 1.48 2.17 4.10
CA LEU A 51 2.18 0.93 3.75
C LEU A 51 2.56 0.82 2.25
N GLY A 52 2.81 1.95 1.60
CA GLY A 52 3.12 2.04 0.17
C GLY A 52 1.90 2.04 -0.77
N SER A 53 0.68 1.94 -0.23
CA SER A 53 -0.57 2.12 -0.97
C SER A 53 -1.01 3.59 -0.95
N GLN A 54 -1.30 4.16 -2.12
CA GLN A 54 -1.98 5.45 -2.18
C GLN A 54 -3.48 5.22 -1.95
N ILE A 55 -4.04 5.89 -0.96
CA ILE A 55 -5.46 5.84 -0.63
C ILE A 55 -6.05 7.20 -0.98
N THR A 56 -7.04 7.18 -1.86
CA THR A 56 -7.74 8.35 -2.39
C THR A 56 -9.08 8.54 -1.69
N ALA A 57 -9.53 9.80 -1.58
CA ALA A 57 -10.80 10.14 -0.91
C ALA A 57 -12.06 9.54 -1.58
N ASP A 58 -11.96 9.13 -2.84
CA ASP A 58 -13.04 8.44 -3.56
C ASP A 58 -13.20 6.97 -3.15
N CYS A 59 -12.31 6.45 -2.29
CA CYS A 59 -12.26 5.07 -1.80
C CYS A 59 -12.18 4.01 -2.92
N TYR A 60 -11.91 4.43 -4.16
CA TYR A 60 -11.81 3.51 -5.29
C TYR A 60 -10.37 3.02 -5.44
N SER A 61 -10.20 1.70 -5.32
CA SER A 61 -8.91 1.04 -5.57
C SER A 61 -8.44 1.14 -7.03
N SER A 62 -9.31 1.54 -7.96
CA SER A 62 -8.99 1.59 -9.39
C SER A 62 -7.81 2.52 -9.70
N HIS A 63 -7.67 3.63 -8.97
CA HIS A 63 -6.57 4.56 -9.15
C HIS A 63 -5.24 3.93 -8.74
N GLU A 64 -5.19 3.33 -7.54
CA GLU A 64 -3.99 2.67 -7.04
C GLU A 64 -3.62 1.42 -7.85
N ILE A 65 -4.61 0.65 -8.33
CA ILE A 65 -4.37 -0.50 -9.22
C ILE A 65 -3.69 -0.03 -10.51
N LYS A 66 -4.22 1.03 -11.15
CA LYS A 66 -3.60 1.61 -12.36
C LYS A 66 -2.19 2.13 -12.08
N ARG A 67 -1.99 2.80 -10.95
CA ARG A 67 -0.68 3.30 -10.51
C ARG A 67 0.34 2.17 -10.36
N ARG A 68 0.00 1.09 -9.64
CA ARG A 68 0.89 -0.07 -9.46
C ARG A 68 1.19 -0.78 -10.77
N LEU A 69 0.20 -0.95 -11.64
CA LEU A 69 0.40 -1.54 -12.97
C LEU A 69 1.35 -0.68 -13.82
N LEU A 70 1.19 0.64 -13.81
CA LEU A 70 2.08 1.54 -14.54
C LEU A 70 3.52 1.46 -14.02
N LEU A 71 3.70 1.45 -12.69
CA LEU A 71 5.00 1.29 -12.06
C LEU A 71 5.66 -0.03 -12.47
N GLY A 72 4.92 -1.15 -12.37
CA GLY A 72 5.41 -2.47 -12.78
C GLY A 72 5.79 -2.52 -14.26
N ARG A 73 4.98 -1.92 -15.15
CA ARG A 73 5.29 -1.84 -16.59
C ARG A 73 6.55 -1.02 -16.86
N LYS A 74 6.77 0.07 -16.12
CA LYS A 74 7.96 0.92 -16.28
C LYS A 74 9.24 0.20 -15.83
N THR A 75 9.17 -0.63 -14.80
CA THR A 75 10.32 -1.39 -14.29
C THR A 75 10.61 -2.67 -15.06
N MET A 76 9.62 -3.22 -15.76
CA MET A 76 9.73 -4.50 -16.48
C MET A 76 10.90 -4.57 -17.48
N PRO A 77 11.20 -3.55 -18.31
CA PRO A 77 12.33 -3.60 -19.24
C PRO A 77 13.68 -3.77 -18.55
N ASN A 78 13.89 -3.08 -17.42
CA ASN A 78 15.12 -3.15 -16.64
C ASN A 78 15.30 -4.53 -15.98
N LEU A 79 14.20 -5.14 -15.53
CA LEU A 79 14.23 -6.50 -15.00
C LEU A 79 14.52 -7.52 -16.11
N ASN A 80 13.97 -7.33 -17.30
CA ASN A 80 14.19 -8.20 -18.45
C ASN A 80 15.64 -8.17 -18.94
N SER A 81 16.26 -6.98 -19.02
CA SER A 81 17.68 -6.87 -19.37
C SER A 81 18.57 -7.55 -18.32
N MET A 82 18.25 -7.40 -17.03
CA MET A 82 18.96 -8.05 -15.94
C MET A 82 18.85 -9.60 -16.01
N ILE A 83 17.66 -10.15 -16.25
CA ILE A 83 17.49 -11.61 -16.41
C ILE A 83 18.29 -12.14 -17.62
N LYS A 84 18.41 -11.34 -18.69
CA LYS A 84 19.15 -11.70 -19.91
C LYS A 84 20.66 -11.52 -19.81
N SER A 85 21.16 -10.65 -18.91
CA SER A 85 22.60 -10.41 -18.74
C SER A 85 23.35 -11.70 -18.43
N ILE A 86 24.47 -11.94 -19.12
CA ILE A 86 25.33 -13.10 -18.90
C ILE A 86 26.09 -12.99 -17.58
N ASP A 87 26.33 -11.76 -17.11
CA ASP A 87 27.13 -11.45 -15.92
C ASP A 87 26.47 -11.91 -14.61
N ILE A 88 25.19 -12.25 -14.65
CA ILE A 88 24.42 -12.72 -13.49
C ILE A 88 24.30 -14.23 -13.52
N SER A 89 24.63 -14.85 -12.38
CA SER A 89 24.56 -16.31 -12.23
C SER A 89 23.13 -16.83 -12.33
N LEU A 90 22.98 -18.04 -12.87
CA LEU A 90 21.69 -18.71 -13.04
C LEU A 90 20.87 -18.85 -11.74
N PRO A 91 21.46 -19.18 -10.57
CA PRO A 91 20.70 -19.27 -9.32
C PRO A 91 20.00 -17.96 -8.94
N ILE A 92 20.65 -16.82 -9.20
CA ILE A 92 20.10 -15.48 -8.92
C ILE A 92 18.91 -15.22 -9.85
N LYS A 93 19.07 -15.48 -11.15
CA LYS A 93 17.98 -15.32 -12.13
C LYS A 93 16.74 -16.14 -11.77
N VAL A 94 16.94 -17.40 -11.34
CA VAL A 94 15.84 -18.27 -10.88
C VAL A 94 15.15 -17.70 -9.64
N ARG A 95 15.92 -17.20 -8.66
CA ARG A 95 15.36 -16.56 -7.45
C ARG A 95 14.56 -15.32 -7.80
N MET A 96 15.03 -14.51 -8.74
CA MET A 96 14.34 -13.30 -9.20
C MET A 96 12.99 -13.62 -9.86
N VAL A 97 12.96 -14.57 -10.79
CA VAL A 97 11.70 -15.00 -11.43
C VAL A 97 10.72 -15.55 -10.39
N LYS A 98 11.20 -16.36 -9.45
CA LYS A 98 10.37 -16.85 -8.34
C LYS A 98 9.80 -15.72 -7.49
N ALA A 99 10.61 -14.72 -7.13
CA ALA A 99 10.15 -13.58 -6.33
C ALA A 99 9.10 -12.72 -7.07
N MET A 100 9.11 -12.71 -8.40
CA MET A 100 8.11 -11.99 -9.20
C MET A 100 6.81 -12.77 -9.40
N VAL A 101 6.90 -14.10 -9.55
CA VAL A 101 5.73 -14.96 -9.82
C VAL A 101 5.04 -15.39 -8.52
N PHE A 102 5.82 -15.64 -7.45
CA PHE A 102 5.31 -16.20 -6.21
C PHE A 102 4.23 -15.34 -5.54
N PRO A 103 4.39 -14.00 -5.40
CA PRO A 103 3.36 -13.15 -4.78
C PRO A 103 2.02 -13.19 -5.52
N VAL A 104 2.06 -13.29 -6.86
CA VAL A 104 0.85 -13.34 -7.69
C VAL A 104 0.09 -14.66 -7.53
N VAL A 105 0.83 -15.75 -7.26
CA VAL A 105 0.25 -17.10 -7.14
C VAL A 105 -0.11 -17.44 -5.69
N SER A 106 0.57 -16.85 -4.70
CA SER A 106 0.36 -17.14 -3.28
C SER A 106 -0.99 -16.65 -2.77
N ASP A 107 -1.52 -15.56 -3.32
CA ASP A 107 -2.82 -15.02 -2.92
C ASP A 107 -4.00 -15.90 -3.39
N TYR A 108 -3.74 -16.83 -4.32
CA TYR A 108 -4.75 -17.76 -4.86
C TYR A 108 -4.77 -19.13 -4.16
N LYS A 109 -3.90 -19.38 -3.18
CA LYS A 109 -3.88 -20.64 -2.42
C LYS A 109 -3.88 -20.38 -0.93
N ASP A 110 -5.03 -20.62 -0.32
CA ASP A 110 -5.22 -20.79 1.13
C ASP A 110 -3.96 -21.25 1.87
N GLY A 111 -3.41 -20.34 2.68
CA GLY A 111 -2.73 -20.62 3.94
C GLY A 111 -1.48 -21.51 3.96
N ARG A 112 -0.96 -22.01 2.83
CA ARG A 112 0.26 -22.83 2.83
C ARG A 112 1.46 -22.03 2.38
N ALA A 113 2.23 -21.57 3.37
CA ALA A 113 3.57 -21.05 3.17
C ALA A 113 4.38 -21.99 2.27
N PRO A 114 5.13 -21.46 1.29
CA PRO A 114 5.95 -22.26 0.41
C PRO A 114 7.05 -22.93 1.24
N LYS A 115 7.12 -24.27 1.19
CA LYS A 115 8.10 -25.08 1.95
C LYS A 115 9.57 -24.82 1.58
N ASN A 116 9.84 -23.95 0.62
CA ASN A 116 11.19 -23.54 0.25
C ASN A 116 11.51 -22.21 0.92
N ARG A 117 11.81 -22.30 2.21
CA ARG A 117 12.37 -21.24 3.05
C ARG A 117 13.60 -20.66 2.35
N ILE A 118 13.48 -19.41 1.90
CA ILE A 118 14.60 -18.63 1.41
C ILE A 118 15.30 -18.12 2.67
N ILE A 119 16.48 -18.66 2.92
CA ILE A 119 17.51 -18.19 3.87
C ILE A 119 17.53 -16.67 3.96
#